data_AF-A0A9N8HTP4-F1
#
_entry.id   AF-A0A9N8HTP4-F1
#
_cell.length_a   1.000
_cell.length_b   1.000
_cell.length_c   1.000
_cell.angle_alpha   90.00
_cell.angle_beta   90.00
_cell.angle_gamma   90.00
#
_symmetry.space_group_name_H-M   'P 1'
#
loop_
_entity.id
_entity.type
_entity.pdbx_description
1 polymer ?
#
loop_
_entity_poly.entity_id
_entity_poly.type
_entity_poly.pdbx_seq_one_letter_code
_entity_poly.pdbx_strand_id
1 'polypeptide(L)'
;MTDNTTPTHVRLADSPYLQDELADVPQESVNGGPSERYHKSNGDKAIDLMAMGIGLKTGDGREVGNTDVEPYASMKFRKKVVATQRNLVEEIKRRCKVDALKQPTCTYWNRKKCVEWLQKNPVSHTGDRAYILMEEKKLYDLLVKAANEKEDKKEKASPWNHPEPYIRLIECMLDETNREKFLAMYNVAERDELDARNSEDRPETIYEAAARLYNDESHLVLSRCLPDLHSTFSDVLECSLNNDHVPSPITPEDVQRRWGDCRAKLIKIIAKWELSGNGFGQRHEGDDEFGHLGEDELQCGDNRANFLDSQTKEHILYLWHIADQEEVLKHVMAVIAESSSATSTSCASVAGSDASASARKRRKEDRELAFFRAKMGLAMTSMSRAALFKELRELQDKEMDYQIKLLEASSSKMIDIYSKRVKVLAGQIDICQETIDEMDKEPPKKKKKSNKKKSIYIDSDDDSDDGDEED
;
A
#
# COMPACT_ATOMS: atom_id res chain seq x y z
N MET A 1 -48.36 -7.24 -2.03
CA MET A 1 -48.04 -8.25 -1.02
C MET A 1 -47.13 -9.27 -1.69
N THR A 2 -45.83 -9.01 -1.67
CA THR A 2 -44.80 -9.88 -2.22
C THR A 2 -43.90 -10.26 -1.06
N ASP A 3 -44.02 -11.50 -0.61
CA ASP A 3 -43.23 -12.05 0.47
C ASP A 3 -41.76 -12.10 0.08
N ASN A 4 -40.98 -11.21 0.69
CA ASN A 4 -39.53 -11.26 0.70
C ASN A 4 -39.11 -12.20 1.85
N THR A 5 -38.98 -13.49 1.56
CA THR A 5 -38.25 -14.42 2.43
C THR A 5 -36.75 -14.17 2.28
N THR A 6 -36.18 -13.48 3.26
CA THR A 6 -34.75 -13.34 3.49
C THR A 6 -34.12 -14.72 3.68
N PRO A 7 -32.91 -15.00 3.15
CA PRO A 7 -32.23 -16.27 3.38
C PRO A 7 -31.81 -16.35 4.84
N THR A 8 -32.38 -17.31 5.58
CA THR A 8 -31.97 -17.61 6.95
C THR A 8 -30.52 -18.10 6.93
N HIS A 9 -29.59 -17.25 7.33
CA HIS A 9 -28.21 -17.64 7.63
C HIS A 9 -28.22 -18.60 8.83
N VAL A 10 -28.17 -19.90 8.55
CA VAL A 10 -27.96 -20.92 9.58
C VAL A 10 -26.52 -20.78 10.06
N ARG A 11 -26.34 -20.40 11.33
CA ARG A 11 -25.02 -20.44 11.98
C ARG A 11 -24.51 -21.88 11.93
N LEU A 12 -23.39 -22.09 11.24
CA LEU A 12 -22.71 -23.39 11.08
C LEU A 12 -22.19 -24.02 12.40
N ALA A 13 -22.41 -23.37 13.55
CA ALA A 13 -21.88 -23.78 14.85
C ALA A 13 -22.73 -24.83 15.59
N ASP A 14 -23.95 -25.13 15.13
CA ASP A 14 -24.89 -25.99 15.87
C ASP A 14 -24.91 -27.45 15.37
N SER A 15 -23.85 -27.94 14.74
CA SER A 15 -23.80 -29.32 14.21
C SER A 15 -23.60 -30.36 15.32
N PRO A 16 -24.64 -31.12 15.73
CA PRO A 16 -24.52 -32.16 16.75
C PRO A 16 -24.02 -33.43 16.06
N TYR A 17 -22.70 -33.57 15.88
CA TYR A 17 -22.14 -34.62 15.05
C TYR A 17 -20.98 -35.39 15.71
N LEU A 18 -21.20 -36.70 15.89
CA LEU A 18 -20.26 -37.78 16.31
C LEU A 18 -20.08 -38.04 17.83
N GLN A 19 -21.16 -38.24 18.58
CA GLN A 19 -21.06 -39.08 19.79
C GLN A 19 -21.45 -40.55 19.50
N ASP A 20 -22.35 -40.81 18.55
CA ASP A 20 -22.87 -42.18 18.34
C ASP A 20 -22.06 -43.07 17.40
N GLU A 21 -21.40 -42.57 16.35
CA GLU A 21 -20.65 -43.43 15.40
C GLU A 21 -19.21 -43.75 15.83
N LEU A 22 -18.64 -43.02 16.81
CA LEU A 22 -17.30 -43.26 17.34
C LEU A 22 -17.30 -44.12 18.61
N ALA A 23 -18.46 -44.35 19.23
CA ALA A 23 -18.58 -45.11 20.47
C ALA A 23 -18.27 -46.61 20.29
N ASP A 24 -18.42 -47.14 19.07
CA ASP A 24 -18.27 -48.57 18.76
C ASP A 24 -16.99 -48.92 17.98
N VAL A 25 -16.04 -47.99 17.84
CA VAL A 25 -14.75 -48.31 17.18
C VAL A 25 -13.83 -49.00 18.19
N PRO A 26 -13.47 -50.28 17.99
CA PRO A 26 -12.57 -50.98 18.91
C PRO A 26 -11.23 -50.23 19.00
N GLN A 27 -10.82 -49.87 20.22
CA GLN A 27 -9.54 -49.16 20.47
C GLN A 27 -8.28 -49.99 20.19
N GLU A 28 -8.42 -51.21 19.66
CA GLU A 28 -7.32 -52.13 19.44
C GLU A 28 -6.89 -52.21 17.96
N SER A 29 -6.14 -51.20 17.51
CA SER A 29 -5.06 -51.47 16.56
C SER A 29 -3.87 -50.56 16.86
N VAL A 30 -2.93 -51.06 17.66
CA VAL A 30 -1.69 -50.36 18.06
C VAL A 30 -0.79 -50.03 16.85
N ASN A 31 -1.07 -50.62 15.68
CA ASN A 31 -0.38 -50.35 14.43
C ASN A 31 -1.38 -49.83 13.39
N GLY A 32 -1.60 -48.52 13.37
CA GLY A 32 -2.48 -47.78 12.45
C GLY A 32 -2.64 -48.42 11.07
N GLY A 33 -3.86 -48.34 10.52
CA GLY A 33 -4.21 -49.06 9.28
C GLY A 33 -3.38 -48.64 8.06
N PRO A 34 -3.48 -49.39 6.94
CA PRO A 34 -2.71 -49.11 5.72
C PRO A 34 -2.84 -47.66 5.19
N SER A 35 -4.01 -47.04 5.36
CA SER A 35 -4.26 -45.66 4.94
C SER A 35 -3.55 -44.65 5.85
N GLU A 36 -3.56 -44.89 7.16
CA GLU A 36 -2.83 -44.07 8.12
C GLU A 36 -1.31 -44.10 7.89
N ARG A 37 -0.74 -45.30 7.70
CA ARG A 37 0.71 -45.43 7.42
C ARG A 37 1.09 -44.73 6.13
N TYR A 38 0.26 -44.86 5.09
CA TYR A 38 0.48 -44.18 3.82
C TYR A 38 0.46 -42.66 4.00
N HIS A 39 -0.57 -42.12 4.65
CA HIS A 39 -0.73 -40.69 4.88
C HIS A 39 0.48 -40.09 5.62
N LYS A 40 0.87 -40.74 6.74
CA LYS A 40 2.03 -40.33 7.55
C LYS A 40 3.34 -40.40 6.77
N SER A 41 3.55 -41.48 6.01
CA SER A 41 4.77 -41.65 5.20
C SER A 41 4.90 -40.61 4.08
N ASN A 42 3.78 -40.03 3.61
CA ASN A 42 3.79 -38.99 2.60
C ASN A 42 3.76 -37.56 3.18
N GLY A 43 3.95 -37.42 4.49
CA GLY A 43 4.03 -36.13 5.18
C GLY A 43 2.68 -35.48 5.44
N ASP A 44 1.65 -36.28 5.71
CA ASP A 44 0.31 -35.83 6.13
C ASP A 44 -0.32 -34.79 5.20
N LYS A 45 -0.14 -34.99 3.88
CA LYS A 45 -0.64 -34.06 2.87
C LYS A 45 -2.15 -34.22 2.71
N ALA A 46 -2.88 -33.12 2.94
CA ALA A 46 -4.33 -33.06 2.77
C ALA A 46 -4.81 -33.54 1.39
N ILE A 47 -4.02 -33.35 0.31
CA ILE A 47 -4.35 -33.84 -1.02
C ILE A 47 -4.53 -35.36 -1.10
N ASP A 48 -3.72 -36.11 -0.35
CA ASP A 48 -3.79 -37.56 -0.30
C ASP A 48 -4.94 -38.00 0.60
N LEU A 49 -5.16 -37.30 1.72
CA LEU A 49 -6.33 -37.50 2.58
C LEU A 49 -7.64 -37.35 1.80
N MET A 50 -7.76 -36.29 0.99
CA MET A 50 -8.94 -36.07 0.14
C MET A 50 -9.09 -37.16 -0.92
N ALA A 51 -7.98 -37.67 -1.51
CA ALA A 51 -8.03 -38.80 -2.44
C ALA A 51 -8.50 -40.09 -1.75
N MET A 52 -7.99 -40.38 -0.55
CA MET A 52 -8.38 -41.53 0.28
C MET A 52 -9.85 -41.46 0.70
N GLY A 53 -10.41 -40.27 0.89
CA GLY A 53 -11.81 -40.05 1.25
C GLY A 53 -12.82 -40.40 0.14
N ILE A 54 -12.43 -40.42 -1.13
CA ILE A 54 -13.39 -40.57 -2.24
C ILE A 54 -14.12 -41.92 -2.16
N GLY A 55 -15.45 -41.84 -2.19
CA GLY A 55 -16.36 -42.99 -2.06
C GLY A 55 -16.83 -43.23 -0.62
N LEU A 56 -16.23 -42.56 0.38
CA LEU A 56 -16.73 -42.58 1.74
C LEU A 56 -17.80 -41.50 1.94
N LYS A 57 -18.73 -41.80 2.84
CA LYS A 57 -19.73 -40.85 3.33
C LYS A 57 -19.64 -40.77 4.84
N THR A 58 -19.81 -39.57 5.37
CA THR A 58 -20.17 -39.35 6.78
C THR A 58 -21.62 -39.80 7.00
N GLY A 59 -22.00 -40.11 8.23
CA GLY A 59 -23.38 -40.49 8.59
C GLY A 59 -24.48 -39.43 8.34
N ASP A 60 -24.15 -38.16 8.13
CA ASP A 60 -25.06 -37.12 7.58
C ASP A 60 -25.26 -37.23 6.06
N GLY A 61 -24.56 -38.17 5.41
CA GLY A 61 -24.61 -38.41 3.98
C GLY A 61 -23.64 -37.56 3.15
N ARG A 62 -22.83 -36.67 3.77
CA ARG A 62 -21.85 -35.85 3.06
C ARG A 62 -20.71 -36.70 2.49
N GLU A 63 -20.32 -36.40 1.25
CA GLU A 63 -19.25 -37.11 0.57
C GLU A 63 -17.87 -36.63 1.03
N VAL A 64 -17.07 -37.56 1.55
CA VAL A 64 -15.71 -37.28 1.99
C VAL A 64 -14.79 -37.16 0.76
N GLY A 65 -13.87 -36.20 0.79
CA GLY A 65 -12.97 -35.95 -0.34
C GLY A 65 -13.59 -35.13 -1.48
N ASN A 66 -14.86 -34.71 -1.35
CA ASN A 66 -15.48 -33.78 -2.29
C ASN A 66 -15.00 -32.35 -2.01
N THR A 67 -14.13 -31.83 -2.88
CA THR A 67 -13.55 -30.48 -2.76
C THR A 67 -14.37 -29.38 -3.44
N ASP A 68 -15.53 -29.72 -4.00
CA ASP A 68 -16.44 -28.78 -4.66
C ASP A 68 -17.53 -28.26 -3.70
N VAL A 69 -17.56 -28.74 -2.45
CA VAL A 69 -18.47 -28.27 -1.39
C VAL A 69 -17.74 -27.40 -0.37
N GLU A 70 -18.48 -26.55 0.36
CA GLU A 70 -17.94 -25.76 1.47
C GLU A 70 -17.51 -26.66 2.64
N PRO A 71 -16.44 -26.30 3.38
CA PRO A 71 -15.61 -25.09 3.27
C PRO A 71 -14.47 -25.19 2.24
N TYR A 72 -14.37 -26.28 1.48
CA TYR A 72 -13.25 -26.52 0.56
C TYR A 72 -13.33 -25.67 -0.72
N ALA A 73 -14.55 -25.40 -1.20
CA ALA A 73 -14.79 -24.62 -2.41
C ALA A 73 -14.27 -23.18 -2.30
N SER A 74 -14.50 -22.50 -1.17
CA SER A 74 -14.07 -21.12 -0.91
C SER A 74 -12.62 -20.97 -0.44
N MET A 75 -11.86 -22.06 -0.31
CA MET A 75 -10.51 -22.02 0.24
C MET A 75 -9.49 -21.35 -0.70
N LYS A 76 -8.75 -20.36 -0.20
CA LYS A 76 -7.68 -19.65 -0.95
C LYS A 76 -6.62 -20.59 -1.56
N PHE A 77 -6.31 -21.70 -0.91
CA PHE A 77 -5.28 -22.65 -1.35
C PHE A 77 -5.86 -23.98 -1.81
N ARG A 78 -6.98 -23.93 -2.53
CA ARG A 78 -7.70 -25.09 -3.06
C ARG A 78 -6.80 -26.13 -3.76
N LYS A 79 -5.76 -25.68 -4.46
CA LYS A 79 -4.76 -26.56 -5.13
C LYS A 79 -4.03 -27.53 -4.16
N LYS A 80 -4.01 -27.25 -2.85
CA LYS A 80 -3.38 -28.11 -1.83
C LYS A 80 -4.29 -29.23 -1.32
N VAL A 81 -5.59 -29.16 -1.59
CA VAL A 81 -6.58 -30.17 -1.15
C VAL A 81 -7.20 -30.94 -2.33
N VAL A 82 -7.19 -30.36 -3.53
CA VAL A 82 -7.72 -31.00 -4.74
C VAL A 82 -6.76 -32.07 -5.24
N ALA A 83 -7.15 -33.34 -5.12
CA ALA A 83 -6.41 -34.49 -5.62
C ALA A 83 -6.11 -34.38 -7.13
N THR A 84 -4.83 -34.45 -7.50
CA THR A 84 -4.43 -34.52 -8.91
C THR A 84 -4.69 -35.92 -9.48
N GLN A 85 -4.69 -36.05 -10.81
CA GLN A 85 -4.77 -37.35 -11.49
C GLN A 85 -3.74 -38.35 -10.94
N ARG A 86 -2.51 -37.88 -10.65
CA ARG A 86 -1.45 -38.71 -10.09
C ARG A 86 -1.83 -39.25 -8.71
N ASN A 87 -2.29 -38.39 -7.80
CA ASN A 87 -2.73 -38.81 -6.46
C ASN A 87 -3.86 -39.85 -6.54
N LEU A 88 -4.83 -39.64 -7.44
CA LEU A 88 -5.94 -40.57 -7.63
C LEU A 88 -5.48 -41.94 -8.16
N VAL A 89 -4.56 -41.95 -9.13
CA VAL A 89 -3.99 -43.20 -9.67
C VAL A 89 -3.19 -43.93 -8.59
N GLU A 90 -2.40 -43.22 -7.79
CA GLU A 90 -1.65 -43.79 -6.67
C GLU A 90 -2.61 -44.40 -5.62
N GLU A 91 -3.71 -43.72 -5.30
CA GLU A 91 -4.73 -44.22 -4.38
C GLU A 91 -5.44 -45.48 -4.91
N ILE A 92 -5.78 -45.53 -6.21
CA ILE A 92 -6.35 -46.73 -6.85
C ILE A 92 -5.41 -47.92 -6.68
N LYS A 93 -4.11 -47.72 -6.96
CA LYS A 93 -3.10 -48.77 -6.81
C LYS A 93 -2.97 -49.22 -5.35
N ARG A 94 -3.03 -48.29 -4.41
CA ARG A 94 -2.97 -48.57 -2.98
C ARG A 94 -4.16 -49.42 -2.54
N ARG A 95 -5.40 -49.03 -2.88
CA ARG A 95 -6.61 -49.83 -2.56
C ARG A 95 -6.55 -51.23 -3.17
N CYS A 96 -6.14 -51.34 -4.44
CA CYS A 96 -5.99 -52.66 -5.07
C CYS A 96 -5.00 -53.58 -4.33
N LYS A 97 -3.88 -53.01 -3.84
CA LYS A 97 -2.88 -53.76 -3.09
C LYS A 97 -3.39 -54.18 -1.71
N VAL A 98 -4.11 -53.31 -1.01
CA VAL A 98 -4.63 -53.55 0.34
C VAL A 98 -5.79 -54.55 0.31
N ASP A 99 -6.73 -54.39 -0.62
CA ASP A 99 -7.95 -55.21 -0.73
C ASP A 99 -7.77 -56.45 -1.64
N ALA A 100 -6.54 -56.71 -2.09
CA ALA A 100 -6.21 -57.78 -3.05
C ALA A 100 -7.07 -57.78 -4.33
N LEU A 101 -7.49 -56.59 -4.79
CA LEU A 101 -8.27 -56.43 -6.02
C LEU A 101 -7.37 -56.49 -7.25
N LYS A 102 -7.93 -56.93 -8.38
CA LYS A 102 -7.24 -56.90 -9.67
C LYS A 102 -6.95 -55.45 -10.07
N GLN A 103 -5.68 -55.08 -10.11
CA GLN A 103 -5.25 -53.72 -10.44
C GLN A 103 -5.64 -53.34 -11.87
N PRO A 104 -6.42 -52.26 -12.08
CA PRO A 104 -6.75 -51.78 -13.41
C PRO A 104 -5.55 -51.07 -14.06
N THR A 105 -5.52 -51.03 -15.39
CA THR A 105 -4.57 -50.20 -16.17
C THR A 105 -5.02 -48.74 -16.15
N CYS A 106 -4.76 -48.05 -15.03
CA CYS A 106 -5.26 -46.70 -14.75
C CYS A 106 -4.26 -45.55 -15.03
N THR A 107 -3.04 -45.83 -15.49
CA THR A 107 -1.98 -44.82 -15.70
C THR A 107 -2.42 -43.62 -16.55
N TYR A 108 -3.25 -43.84 -17.57
CA TYR A 108 -3.70 -42.81 -18.50
C TYR A 108 -5.18 -42.41 -18.31
N TRP A 109 -5.79 -42.80 -17.19
CA TRP A 109 -7.18 -42.43 -16.93
C TRP A 109 -7.30 -40.95 -16.58
N ASN A 110 -8.27 -40.26 -17.17
CA ASN A 110 -8.59 -38.90 -16.77
C ASN A 110 -9.15 -38.84 -15.33
N ARG A 111 -9.15 -37.64 -14.73
CA ARG A 111 -9.58 -37.42 -13.34
C ARG A 111 -10.99 -37.98 -13.07
N LYS A 112 -11.94 -37.72 -13.97
CA LYS A 112 -13.34 -38.18 -13.84
C LYS A 112 -13.44 -39.70 -13.70
N LYS A 113 -12.76 -40.44 -14.58
CA LYS A 113 -12.75 -41.90 -14.55
C LYS A 113 -12.09 -42.46 -13.28
N CYS A 114 -11.04 -41.82 -12.77
CA CYS A 114 -10.44 -42.21 -11.51
C CYS A 114 -11.40 -42.01 -10.32
N VAL A 115 -12.07 -40.86 -10.25
CA VAL A 115 -13.07 -40.57 -9.20
C VAL A 115 -14.21 -41.58 -9.24
N GLU A 116 -14.77 -41.86 -10.43
CA GLU A 116 -15.86 -42.84 -10.60
C GLU A 116 -15.44 -44.25 -10.13
N TRP A 117 -14.19 -44.64 -10.36
CA TRP A 117 -13.68 -45.92 -9.89
C TRP A 117 -13.54 -45.94 -8.36
N LEU A 118 -12.97 -44.88 -7.76
CA LEU A 118 -12.79 -44.77 -6.31
C LEU A 118 -14.14 -44.71 -5.56
N GLN A 119 -15.16 -44.08 -6.15
CA GLN A 119 -16.53 -44.07 -5.62
C GLN A 119 -17.15 -45.48 -5.60
N LYS A 120 -16.88 -46.30 -6.62
CA LYS A 120 -17.38 -47.68 -6.71
C LYS A 120 -16.61 -48.67 -5.84
N ASN A 121 -15.39 -48.32 -5.43
CA ASN A 121 -14.51 -49.18 -4.63
C ASN A 121 -14.03 -48.41 -3.38
N PRO A 122 -14.96 -48.07 -2.45
CA PRO A 122 -14.61 -47.33 -1.23
C PRO A 122 -13.66 -48.14 -0.34
N VAL A 123 -12.93 -47.45 0.56
CA VAL A 123 -12.04 -48.11 1.53
C VAL A 123 -12.87 -49.06 2.42
N SER A 124 -12.52 -50.34 2.39
CA SER A 124 -13.25 -51.41 3.08
C SER A 124 -12.88 -51.54 4.56
N HIS A 125 -11.62 -51.25 4.91
CA HIS A 125 -11.06 -51.46 6.23
C HIS A 125 -11.62 -50.45 7.25
N THR A 126 -12.26 -50.96 8.31
CA THR A 126 -12.97 -50.15 9.32
C THR A 126 -12.06 -49.15 10.02
N GLY A 127 -10.85 -49.56 10.42
CA GLY A 127 -9.88 -48.67 11.06
C GLY A 127 -9.36 -47.56 10.13
N ASP A 128 -9.25 -47.84 8.83
CA ASP A 128 -8.80 -46.83 7.85
C ASP A 128 -9.92 -45.83 7.57
N ARG A 129 -11.17 -46.31 7.47
CA ARG A 129 -12.35 -45.46 7.33
C ARG A 129 -12.48 -44.51 8.53
N ALA A 130 -12.34 -45.02 9.75
CA ALA A 130 -12.37 -44.20 10.97
C ALA A 130 -11.26 -43.14 10.98
N TYR A 131 -10.03 -43.53 10.61
CA TYR A 131 -8.91 -42.59 10.50
C TYR A 131 -9.18 -41.47 9.48
N ILE A 132 -9.60 -41.82 8.26
CA ILE A 132 -9.85 -40.85 7.18
C ILE A 132 -10.97 -39.88 7.59
N LEU A 133 -12.06 -40.39 8.16
CA LEU A 133 -13.19 -39.57 8.63
C LEU A 133 -12.76 -38.62 9.75
N MET A 134 -11.98 -39.10 10.72
CA MET A 134 -11.50 -38.28 11.83
C MET A 134 -10.55 -37.17 11.33
N GLU A 135 -9.59 -37.50 10.47
CA GLU A 135 -8.61 -36.54 10.00
C GLU A 135 -9.22 -35.52 9.02
N GLU A 136 -10.17 -35.95 8.18
CA GLU A 136 -10.92 -35.04 7.32
C GLU A 136 -11.79 -34.09 8.14
N LYS A 137 -12.42 -34.58 9.22
CA LYS A 137 -13.16 -33.74 10.17
C LYS A 137 -12.27 -32.68 10.82
N LYS A 138 -11.06 -33.03 11.28
CA LYS A 138 -10.12 -32.03 11.83
C LYS A 138 -9.82 -30.94 10.82
N LEU A 139 -9.57 -31.31 9.55
CA LEU A 139 -9.34 -30.35 8.48
C LEU A 139 -10.59 -29.49 8.24
N TYR A 140 -11.78 -30.09 8.20
CA TYR A 140 -13.06 -29.41 8.02
C TYR A 140 -13.29 -28.36 9.13
N ASP A 141 -13.17 -28.77 10.40
CA ASP A 141 -13.39 -27.93 11.57
C ASP A 141 -12.42 -26.74 11.61
N LEU A 142 -11.16 -26.96 11.25
CA LEU A 142 -10.16 -25.89 11.12
C LEU A 142 -10.55 -24.85 10.06
N LEU A 143 -11.11 -25.29 8.94
CA LEU A 143 -11.53 -24.40 7.86
C LEU A 143 -12.79 -23.61 8.21
N VAL A 144 -13.77 -24.26 8.83
CA VAL A 144 -14.98 -23.59 9.33
C VAL A 144 -14.61 -22.55 10.38
N LYS A 145 -13.76 -22.90 11.35
CA LYS A 145 -13.26 -21.96 12.36
C LYS A 145 -12.57 -20.75 11.71
N ALA A 146 -11.68 -20.99 10.74
CA ALA A 146 -10.99 -19.92 10.03
C ALA A 146 -11.90 -19.06 9.14
N ALA A 147 -13.04 -19.59 8.70
CA ALA A 147 -14.07 -18.84 7.98
C ALA A 147 -14.86 -17.95 8.94
N ASN A 148 -15.34 -18.51 10.05
CA ASN A 148 -16.09 -17.78 11.08
C ASN A 148 -15.25 -16.64 11.68
N GLU A 149 -13.98 -16.88 12.00
CA GLU A 149 -13.08 -15.83 12.50
C GLU A 149 -12.88 -14.67 11.51
N LYS A 150 -13.05 -14.91 10.20
CA LYS A 150 -13.00 -13.84 9.19
C LYS A 150 -14.30 -13.07 9.13
N GLU A 151 -15.45 -13.73 9.28
CA GLU A 151 -16.73 -13.04 9.34
C GLU A 151 -16.84 -12.19 10.61
N ASP A 152 -16.45 -12.71 11.77
CA ASP A 152 -16.40 -11.94 13.02
C ASP A 152 -15.49 -10.70 12.90
N LYS A 153 -14.39 -10.79 12.14
CA LYS A 153 -13.50 -9.65 11.86
C LYS A 153 -14.10 -8.65 10.87
N LYS A 154 -14.96 -9.09 9.96
CA LYS A 154 -15.70 -8.18 9.05
C LYS A 154 -16.81 -7.45 9.80
N GLU A 155 -17.52 -8.14 10.69
CA GLU A 155 -18.53 -7.52 11.55
C GLU A 155 -17.91 -6.53 12.55
N LYS A 156 -16.65 -6.76 12.95
CA LYS A 156 -15.85 -5.82 13.75
C LYS A 156 -14.95 -4.93 12.89
N ALA A 157 -15.41 -4.54 11.69
CA ALA A 157 -14.68 -3.59 10.87
C ALA A 157 -14.44 -2.31 11.69
N SER A 158 -13.18 -1.88 11.78
CA SER A 158 -12.83 -0.64 12.49
C SER A 158 -13.61 0.53 11.88
N PRO A 159 -14.17 1.46 12.69
CA PRO A 159 -14.86 2.66 12.20
C PRO A 159 -14.02 3.45 11.19
N TRP A 160 -12.70 3.45 11.38
CA TRP A 160 -11.68 3.98 10.48
C TRP A 160 -11.54 3.22 9.14
N ASN A 161 -12.48 2.36 8.78
CA ASN A 161 -12.55 1.82 7.43
C ASN A 161 -13.32 2.72 6.47
N HIS A 162 -14.10 3.65 7.01
CA HIS A 162 -14.92 4.60 6.28
C HIS A 162 -14.17 5.92 6.05
N PRO A 163 -14.48 6.68 4.98
CA PRO A 163 -13.85 7.98 4.72
C PRO A 163 -14.24 9.08 5.72
N GLU A 164 -15.48 9.09 6.20
CA GLU A 164 -16.07 10.10 7.10
C GLU A 164 -15.21 10.43 8.33
N PRO A 165 -14.70 9.46 9.13
CA PRO A 165 -13.86 9.78 10.28
C PRO A 165 -12.53 10.44 9.88
N TYR A 166 -11.98 10.12 8.72
CA TYR A 166 -10.78 10.79 8.23
C TYR A 166 -11.08 12.19 7.71
N ILE A 167 -12.19 12.38 7.00
CA ILE A 167 -12.62 13.71 6.55
C ILE A 167 -12.83 14.62 7.75
N ARG A 168 -13.55 14.15 8.79
CA ARG A 168 -13.72 14.90 10.03
C ARG A 168 -12.38 15.29 10.65
N LEU A 169 -11.44 14.33 10.73
CA LEU A 169 -10.10 14.58 11.23
C LEU A 169 -9.35 15.65 10.41
N ILE A 170 -9.44 15.59 9.08
CA ILE A 170 -8.77 16.53 8.16
C ILE A 170 -9.35 17.94 8.35
N GLU A 171 -10.68 18.07 8.34
CA GLU A 171 -11.37 19.35 8.55
C GLU A 171 -11.01 19.93 9.93
N CYS A 172 -11.03 19.12 11.00
CA CYS A 172 -10.66 19.62 12.33
C CYS A 172 -9.17 20.01 12.43
N MET A 173 -8.26 19.31 11.74
CA MET A 173 -6.83 19.65 11.73
C MET A 173 -6.53 20.94 10.95
N LEU A 174 -7.28 21.19 9.88
CA LEU A 174 -7.09 22.32 8.97
C LEU A 174 -8.11 23.45 9.20
N ASP A 175 -8.93 23.36 10.25
CA ASP A 175 -9.88 24.40 10.64
C ASP A 175 -9.17 25.72 10.93
N GLU A 176 -9.81 26.85 10.59
CA GLU A 176 -9.24 28.18 10.74
C GLU A 176 -8.84 28.46 12.20
N THR A 177 -9.58 27.94 13.19
CA THR A 177 -9.25 28.11 14.62
C THR A 177 -7.96 27.39 15.03
N ASN A 178 -7.54 26.41 14.23
CA ASN A 178 -6.35 25.60 14.45
C ASN A 178 -5.18 26.01 13.54
N ARG A 179 -5.41 26.93 12.58
CA ARG A 179 -4.44 27.30 11.55
C ARG A 179 -3.11 27.81 12.10
N GLU A 180 -3.14 28.69 13.10
CA GLU A 180 -1.90 29.21 13.72
C GLU A 180 -1.09 28.08 14.38
N LYS A 181 -1.76 27.19 15.12
CA LYS A 181 -1.12 26.02 15.75
C LYS A 181 -0.58 25.04 14.71
N PHE A 182 -1.31 24.87 13.61
CA PHE A 182 -0.91 24.01 12.50
C PHE A 182 0.38 24.52 11.85
N LEU A 183 0.45 25.82 11.54
CA LEU A 183 1.65 26.44 10.96
C LEU A 183 2.84 26.41 11.93
N ALA A 184 2.58 26.54 13.23
CA ALA A 184 3.61 26.50 14.27
C ALA A 184 4.09 25.07 14.64
N MET A 185 3.45 24.02 14.13
CA MET A 185 3.70 22.64 14.61
C MET A 185 5.14 22.12 14.42
N TYR A 186 5.88 22.74 13.50
CA TYR A 186 7.29 22.40 13.20
C TYR A 186 8.28 23.47 13.64
N ASN A 187 7.83 24.49 14.38
CA ASN A 187 8.73 25.49 14.93
C ASN A 187 9.69 24.85 15.93
N VAL A 188 10.92 25.35 15.94
CA VAL A 188 11.92 24.94 16.94
C VAL A 188 11.53 25.56 18.27
N ALA A 189 11.29 24.73 19.28
CA ALA A 189 11.03 25.20 20.62
C ALA A 189 12.28 25.84 21.22
N GLU A 190 12.11 27.00 21.84
CA GLU A 190 13.15 27.66 22.60
C GLU A 190 13.44 26.90 23.91
N ARG A 191 14.57 27.20 24.55
CA ARG A 191 14.99 26.49 25.77
C ARG A 191 13.92 26.55 26.87
N ASP A 192 13.32 27.71 27.08
CA ASP A 192 12.30 27.93 28.10
C ASP A 192 11.03 27.11 27.81
N GLU A 193 10.64 26.99 26.54
CA GLU A 193 9.49 26.19 26.10
C GLU A 193 9.75 24.69 26.30
N LEU A 194 10.98 24.24 26.02
CA LEU A 194 11.38 22.85 26.28
C LEU A 194 11.38 22.53 27.78
N ASP A 195 11.86 23.46 28.61
CA ASP A 195 11.88 23.30 30.06
C ASP A 195 10.45 23.35 30.64
N ALA A 196 9.53 24.11 30.01
CA ALA A 196 8.12 24.19 30.36
C ALA A 196 7.21 23.14 29.69
N ARG A 197 7.75 22.16 28.94
CA ARG A 197 6.94 21.19 28.16
C ARG A 197 5.97 20.33 28.97
N ASN A 198 6.24 20.17 30.27
CA ASN A 198 5.41 19.42 31.21
C ASN A 198 4.59 20.34 32.12
N SER A 199 4.63 21.66 31.90
CA SER A 199 3.82 22.63 32.63
C SER A 199 2.36 22.52 32.22
N GLU A 200 1.45 22.75 33.16
CA GLU A 200 0.02 22.90 32.89
C GLU A 200 -0.27 24.17 32.06
N ASP A 201 0.60 25.18 32.18
CA ASP A 201 0.48 26.46 31.48
C ASP A 201 1.02 26.43 30.03
N ARG A 202 1.45 25.26 29.53
CA ARG A 202 1.99 25.19 28.17
C ARG A 202 0.89 25.47 27.13
N PRO A 203 1.24 26.02 25.96
CA PRO A 203 0.30 26.15 24.87
C PRO A 203 -0.30 24.78 24.46
N GLU A 204 -1.60 24.79 24.14
CA GLU A 204 -2.29 23.65 23.53
C GLU A 204 -1.64 23.33 22.18
N THR A 205 -1.28 22.06 21.98
CA THR A 205 -0.74 21.57 20.70
C THR A 205 -1.83 21.50 19.64
N ILE A 206 -1.44 21.45 18.37
CA ILE A 206 -2.39 21.24 17.27
C ILE A 206 -3.21 19.95 17.45
N TYR A 207 -2.63 18.88 18.00
CA TYR A 207 -3.31 17.60 18.16
C TYR A 207 -4.36 17.64 19.28
N GLU A 208 -4.09 18.39 20.35
CA GLU A 208 -5.06 18.63 21.43
C GLU A 208 -6.22 19.48 20.95
N ALA A 209 -5.92 20.57 20.23
CA ALA A 209 -6.91 21.46 19.68
C ALA A 209 -7.81 20.75 18.65
N ALA A 210 -7.22 19.93 17.78
CA ALA A 210 -7.96 19.12 16.82
C ALA A 210 -8.77 18.01 17.48
N ALA A 211 -8.26 17.33 18.52
CA ALA A 211 -9.03 16.34 19.26
C ALA A 211 -10.25 16.97 19.96
N ARG A 212 -10.07 18.16 20.55
CA ARG A 212 -11.16 18.94 21.16
C ARG A 212 -12.24 19.28 20.14
N LEU A 213 -11.86 19.80 18.98
CA LEU A 213 -12.80 20.15 17.91
C LEU A 213 -13.47 18.92 17.29
N TYR A 214 -12.72 17.83 17.10
CA TYR A 214 -13.25 16.58 16.58
C TYR A 214 -14.33 15.98 17.50
N ASN A 215 -14.10 15.99 18.81
CA ASN A 215 -15.04 15.45 19.81
C ASN A 215 -16.20 16.40 20.15
N ASP A 216 -16.26 17.59 19.55
CA ASP A 216 -17.37 18.53 19.76
C ASP A 216 -18.62 18.06 18.98
N GLU A 217 -19.64 17.62 19.72
CA GLU A 217 -20.93 17.19 19.17
C GLU A 217 -21.68 18.31 18.44
N SER A 218 -21.43 19.57 18.81
CA SER A 218 -22.03 20.74 18.16
C SER A 218 -21.33 21.13 16.87
N HIS A 219 -20.11 20.61 16.63
CA HIS A 219 -19.34 20.88 15.43
C HIS A 219 -19.81 20.01 14.26
N LEU A 220 -20.65 20.62 13.42
CA LEU A 220 -21.14 20.03 12.18
C LEU A 220 -20.03 20.08 11.12
N VAL A 221 -19.56 18.90 10.69
CA VAL A 221 -18.52 18.78 9.66
C VAL A 221 -19.12 18.18 8.41
N LEU A 222 -19.01 18.90 7.30
CA LEU A 222 -19.46 18.50 5.97
C LEU A 222 -18.27 18.46 5.03
N SER A 223 -18.17 17.40 4.22
CA SER A 223 -17.14 17.35 3.17
C SER A 223 -17.45 18.35 2.05
N ARG A 224 -16.42 18.78 1.32
CA ARG A 224 -16.58 19.45 0.02
C ARG A 224 -17.11 18.45 -1.02
N CYS A 225 -17.94 18.95 -1.94
CA CYS A 225 -18.39 18.20 -3.12
C CYS A 225 -17.32 18.30 -4.22
N LEU A 226 -16.68 17.18 -4.55
CA LEU A 226 -15.51 17.08 -5.43
C LEU A 226 -15.69 15.91 -6.43
N PRO A 227 -16.70 15.99 -7.34
CA PRO A 227 -17.02 14.91 -8.27
C PRO A 227 -15.87 14.59 -9.23
N ASP A 228 -15.06 15.58 -9.59
CA ASP A 228 -13.92 15.42 -10.49
C ASP A 228 -12.71 14.77 -9.82
N LEU A 229 -12.68 14.71 -8.48
CA LEU A 229 -11.57 14.13 -7.72
C LEU A 229 -11.73 12.62 -7.51
N HIS A 230 -12.92 12.21 -7.05
CA HIS A 230 -13.24 10.81 -6.78
C HIS A 230 -14.75 10.62 -6.64
N SER A 231 -15.28 9.48 -7.07
CA SER A 231 -16.73 9.19 -7.00
C SER A 231 -17.28 9.25 -5.57
N THR A 232 -16.47 8.91 -4.56
CA THR A 232 -16.87 9.02 -3.13
C THR A 232 -17.22 10.44 -2.71
N PHE A 233 -16.65 11.45 -3.38
CA PHE A 233 -16.90 12.86 -3.08
C PHE A 233 -17.84 13.52 -4.09
N SER A 234 -18.57 12.72 -4.89
CA SER A 234 -19.57 13.27 -5.82
C SER A 234 -20.72 13.97 -5.10
N ASP A 235 -20.98 13.57 -3.85
CA ASP A 235 -21.93 14.21 -2.94
C ASP A 235 -21.23 14.70 -1.67
N VAL A 236 -21.87 15.63 -0.96
CA VAL A 236 -21.43 16.09 0.35
C VAL A 236 -21.62 14.98 1.38
N LEU A 237 -20.56 14.62 2.10
CA LEU A 237 -20.60 13.64 3.18
C LEU A 237 -20.79 14.35 4.52
N GLU A 238 -21.83 13.95 5.25
CA GLU A 238 -22.02 14.39 6.62
C GLU A 238 -21.14 13.57 7.57
N CYS A 239 -20.16 14.26 8.18
CA CYS A 239 -19.16 13.67 9.05
C CYS A 239 -19.42 14.03 10.52
N SER A 240 -20.69 13.99 10.93
CA SER A 240 -21.15 14.26 12.31
C SER A 240 -20.83 13.09 13.24
N LEU A 241 -20.63 13.36 14.55
CA LEU A 241 -20.41 12.29 15.55
C LEU A 241 -21.61 11.36 15.73
N ASN A 242 -22.81 11.77 15.28
CA ASN A 242 -24.01 10.94 15.26
C ASN A 242 -24.00 9.85 14.19
N ASN A 243 -23.01 9.85 13.30
CA ASN A 243 -22.84 8.83 12.28
C ASN A 243 -22.12 7.62 12.89
N ASP A 244 -22.71 6.42 12.78
CA ASP A 244 -22.17 5.15 13.32
C ASP A 244 -20.74 4.85 12.85
N HIS A 245 -20.31 5.45 11.74
CA HIS A 245 -18.97 5.26 11.16
C HIS A 245 -17.91 6.19 11.75
N VAL A 246 -18.29 7.21 12.53
CA VAL A 246 -17.38 8.20 13.11
C VAL A 246 -17.12 7.85 14.58
N PRO A 247 -15.91 7.37 14.93
CA PRO A 247 -15.59 7.00 16.30
C PRO A 247 -15.47 8.26 17.17
N SER A 248 -16.01 8.20 18.38
CA SER A 248 -15.87 9.21 19.44
C SER A 248 -15.86 8.53 20.82
N PRO A 249 -15.08 9.03 21.79
CA PRO A 249 -14.11 10.12 21.68
C PRO A 249 -12.77 9.64 21.08
N ILE A 250 -12.00 10.56 20.51
CA ILE A 250 -10.60 10.33 20.10
C ILE A 250 -9.64 11.11 21.01
N THR A 251 -8.43 10.58 21.24
CA THR A 251 -7.40 11.28 22.03
C THR A 251 -6.45 12.09 21.13
N PRO A 252 -5.66 13.04 21.69
CA PRO A 252 -4.62 13.73 20.94
C PRO A 252 -3.58 12.78 20.30
N GLU A 253 -3.26 11.68 20.97
CA GLU A 253 -2.35 10.65 20.43
C GLU A 253 -2.98 9.92 19.23
N ASP A 254 -4.29 9.70 19.25
CA ASP A 254 -5.01 9.15 18.10
C ASP A 254 -4.96 10.13 16.92
N VAL A 255 -5.23 11.41 17.14
CA VAL A 255 -5.09 12.46 16.12
C VAL A 255 -3.68 12.45 15.54
N GLN A 256 -2.65 12.50 16.40
CA GLN A 256 -1.25 12.53 15.97
C GLN A 256 -0.89 11.30 15.12
N ARG A 257 -1.26 10.10 15.57
CA ARG A 257 -1.01 8.85 14.85
C ARG A 257 -1.70 8.84 13.50
N ARG A 258 -3.00 9.15 13.45
CA ARG A 258 -3.81 9.09 12.23
C ARG A 258 -3.42 10.17 11.22
N TRP A 259 -3.11 11.37 11.70
CA TRP A 259 -2.57 12.44 10.88
C TRP A 259 -1.21 12.06 10.28
N GLY A 260 -0.32 11.49 11.10
CA GLY A 260 0.97 10.95 10.64
C GLY A 260 0.83 9.91 9.54
N ASP A 261 -0.11 8.97 9.69
CA ASP A 261 -0.42 7.96 8.67
C ASP A 261 -0.93 8.59 7.37
N CYS A 262 -1.87 9.55 7.46
CA CYS A 262 -2.43 10.24 6.28
C CYS A 262 -1.33 11.01 5.54
N ARG A 263 -0.52 11.75 6.29
CA ARG A 263 0.61 12.52 5.77
C ARG A 263 1.65 11.63 5.08
N ALA A 264 2.02 10.50 5.69
CA ALA A 264 2.97 9.56 5.11
C ALA A 264 2.46 8.95 3.79
N LYS A 265 1.15 8.67 3.70
CA LYS A 265 0.51 8.19 2.47
C LYS A 265 0.44 9.27 1.40
N LEU A 266 0.10 10.50 1.79
CA LEU A 266 0.05 11.65 0.88
C LEU A 266 1.40 11.90 0.22
N ILE A 267 2.49 11.93 1.00
CA ILE A 267 3.86 12.11 0.48
C ILE A 267 4.19 11.06 -0.59
N LYS A 268 3.81 9.80 -0.37
CA LYS A 268 4.03 8.72 -1.34
C LYS A 268 3.22 8.91 -2.62
N ILE A 269 1.95 9.31 -2.50
CA ILE A 269 1.07 9.53 -3.65
C ILE A 269 1.57 10.72 -4.49
N ILE A 270 1.89 11.85 -3.85
CA ILE A 270 2.42 13.03 -4.54
C ILE A 270 3.73 12.68 -5.25
N ALA A 271 4.66 12.00 -4.59
CA ALA A 271 5.92 11.59 -5.22
C ALA A 271 5.70 10.71 -6.48
N LYS A 272 4.76 9.75 -6.43
CA LYS A 272 4.41 8.94 -7.62
C LYS A 272 3.76 9.78 -8.72
N TRP A 273 2.88 10.71 -8.35
CA TRP A 273 2.21 11.61 -9.28
C TRP A 273 3.21 12.58 -9.95
N GLU A 274 4.13 13.16 -9.20
CA GLU A 274 5.20 14.02 -9.73
C GLU A 274 6.12 13.24 -10.67
N LEU A 275 6.52 12.01 -10.28
CA LEU A 275 7.34 11.12 -11.12
C LEU A 275 6.64 10.72 -12.43
N SER A 276 5.31 10.73 -12.47
CA SER A 276 4.53 10.48 -13.68
C SER A 276 4.49 11.67 -14.65
N GLY A 277 5.13 12.79 -14.30
CA GLY A 277 5.06 14.03 -15.06
C GLY A 277 3.81 14.85 -14.74
N ASN A 278 3.46 14.97 -13.44
CA ASN A 278 2.35 15.80 -12.96
C ASN A 278 1.00 15.48 -13.61
N GLY A 279 0.76 14.19 -13.88
CA GLY A 279 -0.51 13.78 -14.46
C GLY A 279 -0.66 14.10 -15.96
N PHE A 280 0.39 14.45 -16.68
CA PHE A 280 0.34 14.60 -18.15
C PHE A 280 0.41 13.28 -18.94
N GLY A 281 0.23 12.14 -18.26
CA GLY A 281 0.02 10.80 -18.83
C GLY A 281 1.26 10.16 -19.46
N GLN A 282 1.53 8.86 -19.30
CA GLN A 282 1.08 7.82 -18.35
C GLN A 282 2.05 6.66 -18.54
N ARG A 283 2.83 6.24 -17.54
CA ARG A 283 3.48 4.91 -17.50
C ARG A 283 3.74 4.41 -16.08
N HIS A 284 3.53 3.12 -15.85
CA HIS A 284 3.94 2.47 -14.62
C HIS A 284 5.46 2.31 -14.57
N GLU A 285 6.04 2.13 -13.37
CA GLU A 285 7.49 1.95 -13.17
C GLU A 285 8.07 0.74 -13.94
N GLY A 286 7.20 -0.08 -14.55
CA GLY A 286 7.56 -1.21 -15.41
C GLY A 286 7.31 -1.03 -16.92
N ASP A 287 6.83 0.12 -17.41
CA ASP A 287 6.64 0.30 -18.86
C ASP A 287 7.92 0.82 -19.54
N ASP A 288 8.20 0.28 -20.72
CA ASP A 288 9.46 0.50 -21.46
C ASP A 288 9.72 1.95 -21.89
N GLU A 289 8.69 2.79 -22.02
CA GLU A 289 8.84 4.20 -22.43
C GLU A 289 8.60 5.17 -21.26
N PHE A 290 8.81 4.72 -20.01
CA PHE A 290 8.66 5.55 -18.80
C PHE A 290 9.55 6.81 -18.91
N GLY A 291 8.91 7.98 -19.01
CA GLY A 291 9.59 9.27 -19.25
C GLY A 291 9.53 9.83 -20.68
N HIS A 292 8.76 9.22 -21.60
CA HIS A 292 8.50 9.75 -22.94
C HIS A 292 7.09 10.37 -23.06
N LEU A 293 7.00 11.65 -23.47
CA LEU A 293 5.75 12.39 -23.68
C LEU A 293 5.31 12.29 -25.15
N GLY A 294 4.15 11.67 -25.41
CA GLY A 294 3.47 11.74 -26.71
C GLY A 294 2.47 12.91 -26.75
N GLU A 295 2.41 13.64 -27.87
CA GLU A 295 1.55 14.82 -28.03
C GLU A 295 0.03 14.53 -27.95
N ASP A 296 -0.39 13.28 -28.17
CA ASP A 296 -1.80 12.89 -28.29
C ASP A 296 -2.45 12.34 -26.99
N GLU A 297 -1.70 12.24 -25.88
CA GLU A 297 -2.16 11.59 -24.63
C GLU A 297 -2.55 12.55 -23.50
N LEU A 298 -2.78 13.83 -23.81
CA LEU A 298 -3.24 14.84 -22.85
C LEU A 298 -4.69 14.57 -22.39
N GLN A 299 -4.86 13.67 -21.42
CA GLN A 299 -6.13 13.52 -20.71
C GLN A 299 -6.39 14.79 -19.87
N CYS A 300 -7.38 15.58 -20.31
CA CYS A 300 -7.90 16.69 -19.54
C CYS A 300 -8.67 16.14 -18.32
N GLY A 301 -8.20 16.38 -17.09
CA GLY A 301 -8.88 15.99 -15.87
C GLY A 301 -7.95 15.83 -14.66
N ASP A 302 -8.52 15.74 -13.47
CA ASP A 302 -7.80 15.40 -12.25
C ASP A 302 -7.55 13.89 -12.22
N ASN A 303 -6.28 13.49 -12.31
CA ASN A 303 -5.88 12.10 -12.32
C ASN A 303 -5.18 11.65 -11.03
N ARG A 304 -5.28 12.43 -9.95
CA ARG A 304 -4.69 12.07 -8.66
C ARG A 304 -5.22 10.73 -8.15
N ALA A 305 -6.47 10.38 -8.47
CA ALA A 305 -7.07 9.09 -8.13
C ALA A 305 -6.36 7.86 -8.70
N ASN A 306 -5.67 7.99 -9.84
CA ASN A 306 -4.93 6.89 -10.48
C ASN A 306 -3.74 6.40 -9.65
N PHE A 307 -3.34 7.15 -8.63
CA PHE A 307 -2.18 6.86 -7.78
C PHE A 307 -2.56 6.23 -6.44
N LEU A 308 -3.85 5.96 -6.21
CA LEU A 308 -4.31 5.19 -5.07
C LEU A 308 -3.93 3.70 -5.22
N ASP A 309 -3.31 3.13 -4.18
CA ASP A 309 -3.12 1.69 -4.02
C ASP A 309 -4.14 1.07 -3.04
N SER A 310 -4.13 -0.26 -2.89
CA SER A 310 -5.05 -0.96 -1.99
C SER A 310 -4.97 -0.56 -0.50
N GLN A 311 -3.91 0.15 -0.08
CA GLN A 311 -3.67 0.59 1.28
C GLN A 311 -3.95 2.09 1.50
N THR A 312 -3.94 2.88 0.43
CA THR A 312 -4.30 4.30 0.42
C THR A 312 -5.75 4.47 -0.02
N LYS A 313 -6.56 5.05 0.84
CA LYS A 313 -7.98 5.29 0.57
C LYS A 313 -8.21 6.71 0.05
N GLU A 314 -9.40 6.94 -0.46
CA GLU A 314 -9.89 8.16 -1.06
C GLU A 314 -9.72 9.42 -0.18
N HIS A 315 -9.78 9.30 1.15
CA HIS A 315 -9.56 10.43 2.08
C HIS A 315 -8.19 11.09 1.92
N ILE A 316 -7.19 10.40 1.36
CA ILE A 316 -5.88 11.00 1.09
C ILE A 316 -5.95 12.01 -0.06
N LEU A 317 -6.80 11.76 -1.07
CA LEU A 317 -7.06 12.72 -2.14
C LEU A 317 -7.78 13.96 -1.59
N TYR A 318 -8.72 13.74 -0.67
CA TYR A 318 -9.40 14.82 0.03
C TYR A 318 -8.39 15.71 0.78
N LEU A 319 -7.54 15.10 1.61
CA LEU A 319 -6.46 15.83 2.30
C LEU A 319 -5.58 16.62 1.33
N TRP A 320 -5.18 16.02 0.20
CA TRP A 320 -4.40 16.72 -0.80
C TRP A 320 -5.13 17.98 -1.30
N HIS A 321 -6.38 17.82 -1.74
CA HIS A 321 -7.15 18.92 -2.29
C HIS A 321 -7.37 20.04 -1.28
N ILE A 322 -7.76 19.72 -0.04
CA ILE A 322 -7.96 20.73 1.01
C ILE A 322 -6.64 21.42 1.35
N ALA A 323 -5.55 20.67 1.53
CA ALA A 323 -4.26 21.28 1.86
C ALA A 323 -3.74 22.21 0.76
N ASP A 324 -4.04 21.92 -0.51
CA ASP A 324 -3.71 22.77 -1.65
C ASP A 324 -4.57 24.05 -1.65
N GLN A 325 -5.90 23.91 -1.45
CA GLN A 325 -6.82 25.04 -1.39
C GLN A 325 -6.55 25.99 -0.21
N GLU A 326 -6.13 25.46 0.94
CA GLU A 326 -5.77 26.26 2.12
C GLU A 326 -4.31 26.76 2.10
N GLU A 327 -3.57 26.49 1.01
CA GLU A 327 -2.15 26.87 0.82
C GLU A 327 -1.19 26.29 1.89
N VAL A 328 -1.58 25.19 2.54
CA VAL A 328 -0.79 24.52 3.59
C VAL A 328 -0.14 23.23 3.11
N LEU A 329 -0.28 22.85 1.85
CA LEU A 329 0.28 21.60 1.31
C LEU A 329 1.79 21.46 1.58
N LYS A 330 2.55 22.54 1.44
CA LYS A 330 3.99 22.56 1.77
C LYS A 330 4.27 22.22 3.23
N HIS A 331 3.42 22.70 4.15
CA HIS A 331 3.52 22.40 5.58
C HIS A 331 3.12 20.94 5.86
N VAL A 332 2.03 20.45 5.24
CA VAL A 332 1.65 19.03 5.32
C VAL A 332 2.80 18.13 4.83
N MET A 333 3.51 18.54 3.77
CA MET A 333 4.62 17.78 3.21
C MET A 333 5.97 17.99 3.91
N ALA A 334 6.07 18.82 4.96
CA ALA A 334 7.36 19.24 5.53
C ALA A 334 8.15 18.10 6.20
N VAL A 335 9.09 17.48 5.49
CA VAL A 335 9.94 16.39 6.02
C VAL A 335 11.23 16.97 6.63
N ILE A 336 11.57 16.55 7.85
CA ILE A 336 12.87 16.89 8.46
C ILE A 336 13.97 16.29 7.60
N ALA A 337 14.92 17.12 7.16
CA ALA A 337 16.06 16.65 6.40
C ALA A 337 16.79 15.55 7.16
N GLU A 338 17.18 14.47 6.46
CA GLU A 338 17.91 13.35 7.05
C GLU A 338 19.20 13.79 7.76
N SER A 339 19.88 14.83 7.23
CA SER A 339 21.05 15.44 7.84
C SER A 339 20.79 16.08 9.21
N SER A 340 19.53 16.37 9.52
CA SER A 340 19.06 16.93 10.79
C SER A 340 18.37 15.89 11.67
N SER A 341 18.27 14.64 11.21
CA SER A 341 17.68 13.54 11.98
C SER A 341 18.75 12.90 12.87
N ALA A 342 18.55 12.91 14.18
CA ALA A 342 19.35 12.14 15.12
C ALA A 342 18.78 10.72 15.21
N THR A 343 19.32 9.78 14.45
CA THR A 343 18.99 8.35 14.62
C THR A 343 19.95 7.71 15.63
N SER A 344 19.49 6.69 16.35
CA SER A 344 20.35 5.87 17.24
C SER A 344 21.53 5.21 16.52
N THR A 345 21.48 5.14 15.18
CA THR A 345 22.55 4.68 14.29
C THR A 345 23.47 5.81 13.78
N SER A 346 23.10 7.06 14.00
CA SER A 346 23.85 8.27 13.61
C SER A 346 24.20 9.12 14.83
N CYS A 347 24.88 8.55 15.81
CA CYS A 347 25.70 9.37 16.69
C CYS A 347 26.80 10.01 15.83
N ALA A 348 27.02 11.32 15.99
CA ALA A 348 28.21 11.99 15.49
C ALA A 348 29.42 11.24 16.04
N SER A 349 30.04 10.38 15.24
CA SER A 349 31.15 9.55 15.68
C SER A 349 32.37 10.46 15.84
N VAL A 350 32.77 10.71 17.09
CA VAL A 350 34.14 11.05 17.40
C VAL A 350 35.01 9.90 16.89
N ALA A 351 36.01 10.25 16.11
CA ALA A 351 36.84 9.34 15.33
C ALA A 351 37.35 8.14 16.15
N GLY A 352 37.29 6.94 15.57
CA GLY A 352 37.98 5.76 16.11
C GLY A 352 37.42 4.44 15.58
N SER A 353 38.11 3.89 14.57
CA SER A 353 38.25 2.46 14.24
C SER A 353 37.02 1.54 14.38
N ASP A 354 36.31 1.34 13.26
CA ASP A 354 35.90 0.03 12.71
C ASP A 354 34.79 0.22 11.67
N ALA A 355 35.15 0.71 10.48
CA ALA A 355 34.17 1.23 9.52
C ALA A 355 34.45 0.84 8.05
N SER A 356 34.86 -0.39 7.73
CA SER A 356 35.15 -0.75 6.33
C SER A 356 33.91 -1.25 5.55
N ALA A 357 33.01 -2.01 6.17
CA ALA A 357 31.78 -2.51 5.52
C ALA A 357 30.62 -1.49 5.56
N SER A 358 30.43 -0.81 6.70
CA SER A 358 29.39 0.21 6.89
C SER A 358 29.65 1.47 6.04
N ALA A 359 30.91 1.89 5.87
CA ALA A 359 31.24 3.06 5.06
C ALA A 359 30.98 2.86 3.55
N ARG A 360 31.02 1.62 3.04
CA ARG A 360 30.67 1.34 1.64
C ARG A 360 29.17 1.44 1.39
N LYS A 361 28.33 0.98 2.34
CA LYS A 361 26.88 1.13 2.26
C LYS A 361 26.47 2.60 2.35
N ARG A 362 27.02 3.33 3.34
CA ARG A 362 26.81 4.79 3.52
C ARG A 362 27.20 5.60 2.28
N ARG A 363 28.35 5.28 1.64
CA ARG A 363 28.76 5.95 0.38
C ARG A 363 27.83 5.68 -0.81
N LYS A 364 27.09 4.57 -0.81
CA LYS A 364 26.11 4.27 -1.86
C LYS A 364 24.84 5.08 -1.64
N GLU A 365 24.33 5.09 -0.41
CA GLU A 365 23.15 5.86 0.00
C GLU A 365 23.38 7.38 -0.18
N ASP A 366 24.55 7.91 0.21
CA ASP A 366 24.89 9.33 -0.02
C ASP A 366 24.95 9.71 -1.51
N ARG A 367 25.38 8.78 -2.37
CA ARG A 367 25.40 9.01 -3.83
C ARG A 367 24.00 8.97 -4.42
N GLU A 368 23.16 8.05 -3.95
CA GLU A 368 21.76 7.97 -4.36
C GLU A 368 20.98 9.21 -3.90
N LEU A 369 21.21 9.69 -2.67
CA LEU A 369 20.61 10.93 -2.16
C LEU A 369 21.12 12.17 -2.88
N ALA A 370 22.42 12.26 -3.18
CA ALA A 370 22.97 13.36 -3.98
C ALA A 370 22.41 13.36 -5.42
N PHE A 371 22.25 12.17 -6.01
CA PHE A 371 21.62 11.99 -7.31
C PHE A 371 20.14 12.37 -7.29
N PHE A 372 19.41 11.97 -6.25
CA PHE A 372 18.01 12.33 -6.03
C PHE A 372 17.86 13.85 -5.87
N ARG A 373 18.68 14.50 -5.05
CA ARG A 373 18.68 15.97 -4.89
C ARG A 373 19.00 16.70 -6.20
N ALA A 374 19.94 16.17 -7.00
CA ALA A 374 20.24 16.74 -8.31
C ALA A 374 19.05 16.61 -9.27
N LYS A 375 18.37 15.45 -9.30
CA LYS A 375 17.15 15.24 -10.09
C LYS A 375 15.99 16.12 -9.63
N MET A 376 15.77 16.23 -8.33
CA MET A 376 14.72 17.09 -7.75
C MET A 376 15.00 18.57 -8.04
N GLY A 377 16.26 19.00 -7.98
CA GLY A 377 16.67 20.35 -8.40
C GLY A 377 16.31 20.62 -9.86
N LEU A 378 16.62 19.69 -10.77
CA LEU A 378 16.26 19.80 -12.19
C LEU A 378 14.73 19.82 -12.40
N ALA A 379 13.99 18.98 -11.67
CA ALA A 379 12.53 18.95 -11.74
C ALA A 379 11.91 20.27 -11.26
N MET A 380 12.37 20.81 -10.13
CA MET A 380 11.91 22.11 -9.61
C MET A 380 12.22 23.25 -10.59
N THR A 381 13.42 23.27 -11.19
CA THR A 381 13.76 24.25 -12.23
C THR A 381 12.84 24.10 -13.46
N SER A 382 12.52 22.87 -13.87
CA SER A 382 11.59 22.60 -14.97
C SER A 382 10.17 23.08 -14.66
N MET A 383 9.69 22.90 -13.42
CA MET A 383 8.37 23.38 -12.98
C MET A 383 8.30 24.90 -12.96
N SER A 384 9.30 25.56 -12.36
CA SER A 384 9.38 27.03 -12.37
C SER A 384 9.42 27.57 -13.80
N ARG A 385 10.13 26.89 -14.71
CA ARG A 385 10.18 27.25 -16.12
C ARG A 385 8.82 27.11 -16.81
N ALA A 386 8.10 26.02 -16.57
CA ALA A 386 6.77 25.80 -17.14
C ALA A 386 5.76 26.86 -16.65
N ALA A 387 5.82 27.22 -15.37
CA ALA A 387 5.00 28.29 -14.80
C ALA A 387 5.29 29.65 -15.46
N LEU A 388 6.56 30.00 -15.64
CA LEU A 388 6.96 31.24 -16.34
C LEU A 388 6.50 31.27 -17.81
N PHE A 389 6.58 30.14 -18.53
CA PHE A 389 6.07 30.08 -19.90
C PHE A 389 4.55 30.26 -19.98
N LYS A 390 3.81 29.71 -19.01
CA LYS A 390 2.36 29.90 -18.93
C LYS A 390 2.04 31.37 -18.67
N GLU A 391 2.70 32.00 -17.71
CA GLU A 391 2.53 33.42 -17.40
C GLU A 391 2.89 34.31 -18.60
N LEU A 392 3.99 34.01 -19.30
CA LEU A 392 4.40 34.70 -20.52
C LEU A 392 3.30 34.65 -21.59
N ARG A 393 2.72 33.46 -21.84
CA ARG A 393 1.65 33.29 -22.82
C ARG A 393 0.41 34.10 -22.44
N GLU A 394 0.00 34.07 -21.17
CA GLU A 394 -1.15 34.85 -20.68
C GLU A 394 -0.93 36.36 -20.79
N LEU A 395 0.30 36.84 -20.59
CA LEU A 395 0.65 38.25 -20.77
C LEU A 395 0.62 38.65 -22.25
N GLN A 396 1.13 37.80 -23.15
CA GLN A 396 1.09 38.01 -24.59
C GLN A 396 -0.35 38.06 -25.12
N ASP A 397 -1.22 37.15 -24.68
CA ASP A 397 -2.63 37.14 -25.05
C ASP A 397 -3.34 38.43 -24.60
N LYS A 398 -3.08 38.86 -23.35
CA LYS A 398 -3.61 40.13 -22.82
C LYS A 398 -3.08 41.33 -23.61
N GLU A 399 -1.80 41.34 -23.97
CA GLU A 399 -1.21 42.42 -24.77
C GLU A 399 -1.92 42.53 -26.12
N MET A 400 -2.09 41.41 -26.82
CA MET A 400 -2.80 41.33 -28.10
C MET A 400 -4.24 41.83 -27.99
N ASP A 401 -4.98 41.42 -26.95
CA ASP A 401 -6.33 41.91 -26.67
C ASP A 401 -6.37 43.45 -26.53
N TYR A 402 -5.39 44.03 -25.83
CA TYR A 402 -5.32 45.49 -25.67
C TYR A 402 -4.86 46.20 -26.94
N GLN A 403 -4.02 45.56 -27.76
CA GLN A 403 -3.66 46.08 -29.08
C GLN A 403 -4.89 46.13 -30.01
N ILE A 404 -5.74 45.09 -30.00
CA ILE A 404 -7.01 45.09 -30.74
C ILE A 404 -7.91 46.23 -30.25
N LYS A 405 -8.11 46.35 -28.94
CA LYS A 405 -8.92 47.43 -28.34
C LYS A 405 -8.37 48.82 -28.65
N LEU A 406 -7.05 48.97 -28.76
CA LEU A 406 -6.39 50.22 -29.16
C LEU A 406 -6.73 50.59 -30.60
N LEU A 407 -6.79 49.62 -31.52
CA LEU A 407 -7.17 49.85 -32.92
C LEU A 407 -8.66 50.21 -33.07
N GLU A 408 -9.53 49.65 -32.22
CA GLU A 408 -10.97 49.92 -32.22
C GLU A 408 -11.35 51.25 -31.54
N ALA A 409 -10.45 51.83 -30.74
CA ALA A 409 -10.74 53.00 -29.92
C ALA A 409 -10.93 54.27 -30.76
N SER A 410 -12.13 54.87 -30.70
CA SER A 410 -12.45 56.12 -31.41
C SER A 410 -12.16 57.40 -30.60
N SER A 411 -11.92 57.29 -29.29
CA SER A 411 -11.72 58.43 -28.39
C SER A 411 -10.25 58.57 -27.99
N SER A 412 -9.71 59.79 -28.04
CA SER A 412 -8.32 60.10 -27.65
C SER A 412 -7.99 59.64 -26.22
N LYS A 413 -8.94 59.73 -25.27
CA LYS A 413 -8.72 59.25 -23.89
C LYS A 413 -8.56 57.73 -23.82
N MET A 414 -9.31 56.98 -24.63
CA MET A 414 -9.25 55.51 -24.68
C MET A 414 -7.96 55.04 -25.34
N ILE A 415 -7.54 55.72 -26.41
CA ILE A 415 -6.25 55.49 -27.08
C ILE A 415 -5.10 55.64 -26.08
N ASP A 416 -5.10 56.71 -25.28
CA ASP A 416 -4.08 56.95 -24.26
C ASP A 416 -4.05 55.85 -23.18
N ILE A 417 -5.23 55.39 -22.74
CA ILE A 417 -5.34 54.33 -21.71
C ILE A 417 -4.80 53.01 -22.24
N TYR A 418 -5.27 52.58 -23.42
CA TYR A 418 -4.84 51.30 -24.01
C TYR A 418 -3.38 51.33 -24.41
N SER A 419 -2.88 52.44 -24.96
CA SER A 419 -1.44 52.61 -25.27
C SER A 419 -0.57 52.46 -24.02
N LYS A 420 -0.97 53.05 -22.88
CA LYS A 420 -0.26 52.87 -21.61
C LYS A 420 -0.31 51.42 -21.14
N ARG A 421 -1.45 50.73 -21.29
CA ARG A 421 -1.58 49.34 -20.86
C ARG A 421 -0.74 48.38 -21.69
N VAL A 422 -0.70 48.55 -23.02
CA VAL A 422 0.18 47.79 -23.92
C VAL A 422 1.64 47.97 -23.52
N LYS A 423 2.10 49.21 -23.26
CA LYS A 423 3.49 49.46 -22.81
C LYS A 423 3.83 48.77 -21.48
N VAL A 424 2.90 48.72 -20.54
CA VAL A 424 3.11 48.02 -19.25
C VAL A 424 3.21 46.52 -19.47
N LEU A 425 2.32 45.93 -20.27
CA LEU A 425 2.33 44.50 -20.56
C LEU A 425 3.60 44.08 -21.32
N ALA A 426 4.04 44.87 -22.31
CA ALA A 426 5.28 44.64 -23.03
C ALA A 426 6.49 44.58 -22.07
N GLY A 427 6.59 45.51 -21.11
CA GLY A 427 7.66 45.47 -20.11
C GLY A 427 7.60 44.25 -19.18
N GLN A 428 6.41 43.73 -18.87
CA GLN A 428 6.27 42.50 -18.08
C GLN A 428 6.67 41.25 -18.88
N ILE A 429 6.34 41.24 -20.17
CA ILE A 429 6.74 40.19 -21.13
C ILE A 429 8.26 40.14 -21.22
N ASP A 430 8.92 41.30 -21.37
CA ASP A 430 10.39 41.40 -21.44
C ASP A 430 11.05 40.82 -20.17
N ILE A 431 10.54 41.16 -18.97
CA ILE A 431 11.06 40.64 -17.70
C ILE A 431 10.89 39.11 -17.60
N CYS A 432 9.71 38.59 -17.98
CA CYS A 432 9.47 37.14 -17.98
C CYS A 432 10.42 36.42 -18.95
N GLN A 433 10.63 37.00 -20.14
CA GLN A 433 11.52 36.44 -21.15
C GLN A 433 12.98 36.47 -20.70
N GLU A 434 13.47 37.58 -20.12
CA GLU A 434 14.82 37.68 -19.55
C GLU A 434 15.03 36.64 -18.44
N THR A 435 14.03 36.42 -17.59
CA THR A 435 14.11 35.41 -16.52
C THR A 435 14.21 34.00 -17.09
N ILE A 436 13.45 33.69 -18.14
CA ILE A 436 13.53 32.40 -18.84
C ILE A 436 14.92 32.23 -19.48
N ASP A 437 15.42 33.26 -20.16
CA ASP A 437 16.73 33.24 -20.80
C ASP A 437 17.86 33.09 -19.77
N GLU A 438 17.73 33.67 -18.58
CA GLU A 438 18.66 33.46 -17.47
C GLU A 438 18.65 32.04 -16.94
N MET A 439 17.48 31.40 -16.86
CA MET A 439 17.36 29.98 -16.50
C MET A 439 17.98 29.05 -17.55
N ASP A 440 18.00 29.47 -18.83
CA ASP A 440 18.58 28.73 -19.95
C ASP A 440 20.10 28.88 -20.08
N LYS A 441 20.71 29.89 -19.46
CA LYS A 441 22.17 30.01 -19.37
C LYS A 441 22.69 28.85 -18.53
N GLU A 442 23.17 27.78 -19.20
CA GLU A 442 23.74 26.59 -18.56
C GLU A 442 24.67 26.96 -17.38
N PRO A 443 24.55 26.30 -16.21
CA PRO A 443 25.50 26.53 -15.14
C PRO A 443 26.92 26.18 -15.63
N PRO A 444 27.95 26.98 -15.28
CA PRO A 444 29.29 26.81 -15.82
C PRO A 444 29.78 25.38 -15.59
N LYS A 445 30.01 24.65 -16.69
CA LYS A 445 30.52 23.27 -16.67
C LYS A 445 31.80 23.24 -15.84
N LYS A 446 31.73 22.74 -14.60
CA LYS A 446 32.90 22.57 -13.73
C LYS A 446 33.90 21.66 -14.44
N LYS A 447 35.00 22.24 -14.95
CA LYS A 447 36.10 21.51 -15.60
C LYS A 447 36.55 20.39 -14.67
N LYS A 448 36.30 19.13 -15.05
CA LYS A 448 36.78 17.95 -14.32
C LYS A 448 38.31 18.01 -14.25
N LYS A 449 38.88 18.33 -13.08
CA LYS A 449 40.32 18.15 -12.84
C LYS A 449 40.61 16.65 -12.89
N SER A 450 41.25 16.19 -13.97
CA SER A 450 41.73 14.83 -14.10
C SER A 450 42.87 14.58 -13.10
N ASN A 451 42.59 13.93 -11.98
CA ASN A 451 43.63 13.46 -11.07
C ASN A 451 44.30 12.20 -11.66
N LYS A 452 45.43 12.39 -12.33
CA LYS A 452 46.35 11.34 -12.75
C LYS A 452 47.09 10.82 -11.51
N LYS A 453 46.68 9.66 -10.98
CA LYS A 453 47.37 8.99 -9.86
C LYS A 453 48.78 8.56 -10.31
N LYS A 454 49.81 9.10 -9.64
CA LYS A 454 51.19 8.57 -9.67
C LYS A 454 51.22 7.31 -8.79
N SER A 455 51.53 6.17 -9.39
CA SER A 455 51.92 4.94 -8.71
C SER A 455 53.36 5.12 -8.21
N ILE A 456 53.59 5.03 -6.91
CA ILE A 456 54.92 4.92 -6.30
C ILE A 456 55.03 3.46 -5.84
N TYR A 457 55.86 2.69 -6.54
CA TYR A 457 56.37 1.40 -6.09
C TYR A 457 57.47 1.70 -5.06
N ILE A 458 57.40 1.07 -3.89
CA ILE A 458 58.48 1.02 -2.92
C ILE A 458 59.05 -0.40 -3.03
N ASP A 459 60.26 -0.51 -3.57
CA ASP A 459 61.10 -1.70 -3.44
C ASP A 459 61.51 -1.85 -1.98
N SER A 460 61.28 -3.04 -1.42
CA SER A 460 61.84 -3.48 -0.16
C SER A 460 62.61 -4.77 -0.45
N ASP A 461 63.91 -4.59 -0.68
CA ASP A 461 64.94 -5.61 -0.54
C ASP A 461 65.06 -5.95 0.95
N ASP A 462 64.85 -7.21 1.33
CA ASP A 462 65.43 -7.79 2.55
C ASP A 462 65.45 -9.32 2.44
N ASP A 463 66.43 -9.84 1.70
CA ASP A 463 66.84 -11.24 1.71
C ASP A 463 67.81 -11.44 2.89
N SER A 464 67.32 -12.05 3.98
CA SER A 464 68.16 -12.67 5.01
C SER A 464 67.97 -14.19 4.95
N ASP A 465 68.94 -14.79 4.26
CA ASP A 465 69.30 -16.19 4.21
C ASP A 465 70.11 -16.51 5.47
N ASP A 466 69.68 -17.49 6.28
CA ASP A 466 70.51 -18.24 7.24
C ASP A 466 69.63 -19.29 7.95
N GLY A 467 69.92 -20.57 7.72
CA GLY A 467 69.27 -21.65 8.48
C GLY A 467 69.48 -23.07 7.98
N ASP A 468 70.73 -23.49 7.77
CA ASP A 468 71.14 -24.91 7.77
C ASP A 468 72.05 -25.15 8.98
N GLU A 469 71.60 -25.97 9.93
CA GLU A 469 72.40 -26.94 10.72
C GLU A 469 71.52 -27.51 11.86
N GLU A 470 71.22 -28.81 11.82
CA GLU A 470 71.44 -29.71 12.96
C GLU A 470 71.28 -31.18 12.52
N ASP A 471 72.22 -31.99 13.02
CA ASP A 471 72.31 -33.45 13.04
C ASP A 471 71.14 -34.14 13.75
#